data_AF-A0A9W6RXL4-F1
#
_entry.id   AF-A0A9W6RXL4-F1
#
_cell.length_a   1.000
_cell.length_b   1.000
_cell.length_c   1.000
_cell.angle_alpha   90.00
_cell.angle_beta   90.00
_cell.angle_gamma   90.00
#
_symmetry.space_group_name_H-M   'P 1'
#
loop_
_entity.id
_entity.type
_entity.pdbx_description
1 polymer ?
#
loop_
_entity_poly.entity_id
_entity_poly.type
_entity_poly.pdbx_seq_one_letter_code
_entity_poly.pdbx_strand_id
1 'polypeptide(L)'
;MYQQKQRHGCLAVYLALVIGIGAVISVFNLLELVAYRKYILPDERWLYVAAGLSAAASAACGIALFQWKKWGFYGLVLLALVNTSLKLIIFDYSLGYVVAGFAGLVVLCAALQVGGEREGWKQLE
;
A
#
# COMPACT_ATOMS: atom_id res chain seq x y z
N MET A 1 -20.07 -6.19 -28.33
CA MET A 1 -18.63 -6.52 -28.32
C MET A 1 -18.15 -6.48 -26.87
N TYR A 2 -17.99 -7.64 -26.23
CA TYR A 2 -17.36 -7.72 -24.90
C TYR A 2 -15.87 -7.40 -25.09
N GLN A 3 -15.47 -6.18 -24.74
CA GLN A 3 -14.04 -5.84 -24.61
C GLN A 3 -13.45 -6.81 -23.58
N GLN A 4 -12.65 -7.79 -24.04
CA GLN A 4 -11.91 -8.67 -23.16
C GLN A 4 -11.03 -7.80 -22.25
N LYS A 5 -11.33 -7.79 -20.94
CA LYS A 5 -10.50 -7.12 -19.92
C LYS A 5 -9.11 -7.75 -19.93
N GLN A 6 -8.22 -7.21 -20.76
CA GLN A 6 -6.87 -7.73 -20.93
C GLN A 6 -5.95 -7.01 -19.94
N ARG A 7 -5.48 -7.73 -18.91
CA ARG A 7 -4.52 -7.20 -17.96
C ARG A 7 -3.17 -7.03 -18.64
N HIS A 8 -2.61 -5.82 -18.59
CA HIS A 8 -1.19 -5.63 -18.85
C HIS A 8 -0.40 -6.38 -17.77
N GLY A 9 0.51 -7.27 -18.19
CA GLY A 9 1.37 -8.03 -17.27
C GLY A 9 2.17 -7.12 -16.33
N CYS A 10 2.51 -5.90 -16.78
CA CYS A 10 3.18 -4.88 -15.97
C CYS A 10 2.35 -4.47 -14.74
N LEU A 11 1.03 -4.29 -14.89
CA LEU A 11 0.15 -3.91 -13.78
C LEU A 11 -0.05 -5.09 -12.80
N ALA A 12 -0.14 -6.31 -13.32
CA ALA A 12 -0.24 -7.51 -12.48
C ALA A 12 1.04 -7.75 -11.67
N VAL A 13 2.22 -7.60 -12.29
CA VAL A 13 3.52 -7.70 -11.62
C VAL A 13 3.66 -6.61 -10.57
N TYR A 14 3.30 -5.36 -10.89
CA TYR A 14 3.35 -4.26 -9.92
C TYR A 14 2.48 -4.53 -8.70
N LEU A 15 1.24 -4.99 -8.90
CA LEU A 15 0.34 -5.35 -7.80
C LEU A 15 0.87 -6.50 -6.95
N ALA A 16 1.40 -7.55 -7.58
CA ALA A 16 2.03 -8.64 -6.85
C ALA A 16 3.22 -8.14 -6.01
N LEU A 17 4.00 -7.19 -6.54
CA LEU A 17 5.11 -6.56 -5.85
C LEU A 17 4.64 -5.73 -4.65
N VAL A 18 3.59 -4.92 -4.81
CA VAL A 18 2.99 -4.12 -3.72
C VAL A 18 2.41 -5.03 -2.62
N ILE A 19 1.71 -6.10 -2.98
CA ILE A 19 1.18 -7.09 -2.02
C ILE A 19 2.33 -7.77 -1.29
N GLY A 20 3.38 -8.19 -2.03
CA GLY A 20 4.56 -8.84 -1.46
C GLY A 20 5.32 -7.94 -0.48
N ILE A 21 5.65 -6.71 -0.88
CA ILE A 21 6.30 -5.73 -0.01
C ILE A 21 5.44 -5.43 1.21
N GLY A 22 4.13 -5.22 1.04
CA GLY A 22 3.22 -4.97 2.17
C GLY A 22 3.19 -6.12 3.18
N ALA A 23 3.16 -7.36 2.69
CA ALA A 23 3.21 -8.55 3.54
C ALA A 23 4.54 -8.65 4.30
N VAL A 24 5.67 -8.45 3.62
CA VAL A 24 7.01 -8.47 4.24
C VAL A 24 7.11 -7.40 5.33
N ILE A 25 6.70 -6.17 5.05
CA ILE A 25 6.72 -5.06 6.03
C ILE A 25 5.82 -5.39 7.23
N SER A 26 4.62 -5.95 7.00
CA SER A 26 3.70 -6.34 8.08
C SER A 26 4.34 -7.36 9.02
N VAL A 27 4.96 -8.41 8.45
CA VAL A 27 5.66 -9.44 9.22
C VAL A 27 6.86 -8.85 9.98
N PHE A 28 7.63 -7.96 9.33
CA PHE A 28 8.78 -7.32 9.96
C PHE A 28 8.37 -6.47 11.17
N ASN A 29 7.33 -5.63 11.02
CA ASN A 29 6.79 -4.81 12.12
C ASN A 29 6.29 -5.67 13.29
N LEU A 30 5.64 -6.81 13.00
CA LEU A 30 5.18 -7.74 14.04
C LEU A 30 6.36 -8.44 14.74
N LEU A 31 7.38 -8.84 13.98
CA LEU A 31 8.60 -9.43 14.55
C LEU A 31 9.34 -8.44 15.44
N GLU A 32 9.46 -7.17 15.03
CA GLU A 32 10.05 -6.11 15.87
C GLU A 32 9.26 -5.92 17.16
N LEU A 33 7.94 -5.90 17.09
CA LEU A 33 7.08 -5.79 18.28
C LEU A 33 7.29 -6.95 19.26
N VAL A 34 7.44 -8.19 18.76
CA VAL A 34 7.66 -9.39 19.59
C VAL A 34 9.09 -9.42 20.14
N ALA A 35 10.10 -9.12 19.31
CA ALA A 35 11.50 -9.17 19.66
C ALA A 35 11.91 -8.05 20.63
N TYR A 36 11.43 -6.83 20.39
CA TYR A 36 11.79 -5.65 21.18
C TYR A 36 10.71 -5.23 22.18
N ARG A 37 9.72 -6.10 22.47
CA ARG A 37 8.61 -5.82 23.40
C ARG A 37 9.04 -5.22 24.76
N LYS A 38 10.23 -5.59 25.23
CA LYS A 38 10.82 -5.13 26.50
C LYS A 38 11.46 -3.74 26.42
N TYR A 39 11.89 -3.32 25.24
CA TYR A 39 12.57 -2.04 25.00
C TYR A 39 11.61 -0.97 24.42
N ILE A 40 10.51 -1.40 23.83
CA ILE A 40 9.46 -0.51 23.31
C ILE A 40 8.64 0.04 24.48
N LEU A 41 8.53 1.37 24.55
CA LEU A 41 7.70 2.09 25.49
C LEU A 41 6.24 1.58 25.41
N PRO A 42 5.55 1.37 26.53
CA PRO A 42 4.16 0.90 26.53
C PRO A 42 3.24 1.74 25.63
N ASP A 43 3.51 3.05 25.60
CA ASP A 43 2.76 4.05 24.84
C ASP A 43 3.02 3.99 23.32
N GLU A 44 4.04 3.29 22.86
CA GLU A 44 4.37 3.17 21.43
C GLU A 44 3.91 1.84 20.84
N ARG A 45 3.47 0.87 21.67
CA ARG A 45 3.07 -0.47 21.19
C ARG A 45 1.89 -0.43 20.23
N TRP A 46 0.97 0.51 20.42
CA TRP A 46 -0.19 0.66 19.54
C TRP A 46 0.22 1.08 18.13
N LEU A 47 1.35 1.79 17.97
CA LEU A 47 1.85 2.20 16.66
C LEU A 47 2.30 1.01 15.81
N TYR A 48 3.02 0.06 16.42
CA TYR A 48 3.44 -1.15 15.72
C TYR A 48 2.24 -2.03 15.34
N VAL A 49 1.22 -2.11 16.21
CA VAL A 49 -0.03 -2.80 15.89
C VAL A 49 -0.79 -2.10 14.77
N ALA A 50 -0.90 -0.76 14.81
CA ALA A 50 -1.53 0.04 13.76
C ALA A 50 -0.77 -0.03 12.42
N ALA A 51 0.57 -0.05 12.46
CA ALA A 51 1.43 -0.22 11.30
C ALA A 51 1.27 -1.63 10.70
N GLY A 52 1.19 -2.67 11.54
CA GLY A 52 0.89 -4.04 11.10
C GLY A 52 -0.49 -4.16 10.44
N LEU A 53 -1.51 -3.57 11.08
CA LEU A 53 -2.90 -3.60 10.59
C LEU A 53 -3.06 -2.80 9.29
N SER A 54 -2.42 -1.63 9.18
CA SER A 54 -2.42 -0.85 7.95
C SER A 54 -1.71 -1.58 6.81
N ALA A 55 -0.59 -2.26 7.06
CA ALA A 55 0.08 -3.07 6.05
C ALA A 55 -0.80 -4.24 5.56
N ALA A 56 -1.51 -4.92 6.48
CA ALA A 56 -2.48 -5.95 6.12
C ALA A 56 -3.65 -5.39 5.30
N ALA A 57 -4.18 -4.23 5.68
CA ALA A 57 -5.22 -3.53 4.93
C ALA A 57 -4.72 -3.08 3.55
N SER A 58 -3.46 -2.64 3.42
CA SER A 58 -2.85 -2.31 2.12
C SER A 58 -2.74 -3.54 1.22
N ALA A 59 -2.38 -4.71 1.76
CA ALA A 59 -2.39 -5.95 1.00
C ALA A 59 -3.81 -6.33 0.54
N ALA A 60 -4.81 -6.21 1.41
CA ALA A 60 -6.22 -6.43 1.06
C ALA A 60 -6.70 -5.46 -0.04
N CYS A 61 -6.30 -4.18 0.05
CA CYS A 61 -6.58 -3.19 -0.98
C CYS A 61 -5.86 -3.53 -2.31
N GLY A 62 -4.64 -4.04 -2.25
CA GLY A 62 -3.91 -4.58 -3.40
C GLY A 62 -4.64 -5.75 -4.05
N ILE A 63 -5.17 -6.69 -3.27
CA ILE A 63 -6.00 -7.80 -3.78
C ILE A 63 -7.29 -7.27 -4.42
N ALA A 64 -7.95 -6.29 -3.80
CA ALA A 64 -9.15 -5.67 -4.35
C ALA A 64 -8.87 -4.95 -5.68
N LEU A 65 -7.73 -4.27 -5.79
CA LEU A 65 -7.25 -3.69 -7.05
C LEU A 65 -6.93 -4.78 -8.08
N PHE A 66 -6.38 -5.91 -7.63
CA PHE A 66 -6.24 -7.14 -8.40
C PHE A 66 -7.57 -7.82 -8.73
N GLN A 67 -8.70 -7.31 -8.26
CA GLN A 67 -10.05 -7.70 -8.68
C GLN A 67 -10.77 -6.59 -9.46
N TRP A 68 -10.03 -5.57 -9.91
CA TRP A 68 -10.58 -4.41 -10.60
C TRP A 68 -11.59 -3.61 -9.77
N LYS A 69 -11.47 -3.58 -8.44
CA LYS A 69 -12.32 -2.74 -7.59
C LYS A 69 -11.73 -1.36 -7.39
N LYS A 70 -12.47 -0.30 -7.77
CA LYS A 70 -12.05 1.11 -7.54
C LYS A 70 -11.74 1.40 -6.08
N TRP A 71 -12.48 0.80 -5.15
CA TRP A 71 -12.27 0.95 -3.71
C TRP A 71 -10.89 0.49 -3.23
N GLY A 72 -10.24 -0.46 -3.91
CA GLY A 72 -8.88 -0.86 -3.56
C GLY A 72 -7.86 0.27 -3.79
N PHE A 73 -8.05 1.08 -4.84
CA PHE A 73 -7.20 2.24 -5.10
C PHE A 73 -7.40 3.34 -4.05
N TYR A 74 -8.66 3.71 -3.79
CA TYR A 74 -8.97 4.70 -2.75
C TYR A 74 -8.48 4.24 -1.39
N GLY A 75 -8.63 2.96 -1.06
CA GLY A 75 -8.11 2.37 0.17
C GLY A 75 -6.60 2.51 0.29
N LEU A 76 -5.84 2.20 -0.76
CA LEU A 76 -4.38 2.38 -0.76
C LEU A 76 -3.97 3.85 -0.58
N VAL A 77 -4.65 4.78 -1.25
CA VAL A 77 -4.38 6.23 -1.11
C VAL A 77 -4.65 6.69 0.32
N LEU A 78 -5.79 6.30 0.89
CA LEU A 78 -6.19 6.68 2.24
C LEU A 78 -5.23 6.09 3.29
N LEU A 79 -4.87 4.81 3.14
CA LEU A 79 -3.88 4.15 3.99
C LEU A 79 -2.51 4.82 3.91
N ALA A 80 -2.04 5.17 2.72
CA ALA A 80 -0.78 5.89 2.54
C ALA A 80 -0.79 7.27 3.23
N LEU A 81 -1.90 8.01 3.10
CA LEU A 81 -2.10 9.30 3.78
C LEU A 81 -2.10 9.17 5.30
N VAL A 82 -2.85 8.21 5.84
CA VAL A 82 -2.91 7.97 7.29
C VAL A 82 -1.55 7.55 7.84
N ASN A 83 -0.88 6.61 7.16
CA ASN A 83 0.40 6.08 7.62
C ASN A 83 1.51 7.14 7.55
N THR A 84 1.50 7.98 6.50
CA THR A 84 2.45 9.10 6.37
C THR A 84 2.20 10.17 7.43
N SER A 85 0.93 10.52 7.68
CA SER A 85 0.56 11.48 8.72
C SER A 85 0.97 11.00 10.12
N LEU A 86 0.73 9.73 10.44
CA LEU A 86 1.14 9.14 11.72
C LEU A 86 2.66 9.19 11.90
N LYS A 87 3.42 8.85 10.85
CA LYS A 87 4.89 8.86 10.91
C LYS A 87 5.47 10.28 11.05
N LEU A 88 4.88 11.25 10.39
CA LEU A 88 5.28 12.66 10.49
C LEU A 88 5.02 13.23 11.89
N ILE A 89 3.86 12.92 12.48
CA ILE A 89 3.48 13.46 13.79
C ILE A 89 4.32 12.83 14.92
N ILE A 90 4.70 11.56 14.79
CA ILE A 90 5.21 10.77 15.92
C ILE A 90 6.72 10.57 15.86
N PHE A 91 7.28 10.30 14.68
CA PHE A 91 8.67 9.84 14.56
C PHE A 91 9.60 10.90 13.96
N ASP A 92 9.14 12.14 13.77
CA ASP A 92 9.91 13.26 13.18
C ASP A 92 10.68 12.84 11.92
N TYR A 93 9.98 12.11 11.04
CA TYR A 93 10.61 11.46 9.90
C TYR A 93 11.11 12.48 8.87
N SER A 94 12.32 12.25 8.36
CA SER A 94 12.88 13.01 7.24
C SER A 94 11.96 12.97 6.01
N LEU A 95 11.83 14.11 5.34
CA LEU A 95 11.06 14.32 4.10
C LEU A 95 11.30 13.22 3.04
N GLY A 96 12.49 12.61 3.01
CA GLY A 96 12.81 11.53 2.07
C GLY A 96 11.88 10.33 2.16
N TYR A 97 11.43 9.96 3.35
CA TYR A 97 10.51 8.82 3.53
C TYR A 97 9.07 9.16 3.15
N VAL A 98 8.67 10.42 3.31
CA VAL A 98 7.38 10.92 2.83
C VAL A 98 7.35 10.80 1.31
N VAL A 99 8.39 11.28 0.63
CA VAL A 99 8.52 11.20 -0.83
C VAL A 99 8.51 9.74 -1.29
N ALA A 100 9.22 8.84 -0.60
CA ALA A 100 9.20 7.41 -0.92
C ALA A 100 7.80 6.78 -0.77
N GLY A 101 7.03 7.17 0.26
CA GLY A 101 5.65 6.71 0.45
C GLY A 101 4.72 7.14 -0.69
N PHE A 102 4.88 8.38 -1.18
CA PHE A 102 4.12 8.88 -2.33
C PHE A 102 4.62 8.34 -3.67
N ALA A 103 5.90 8.01 -3.81
CA ALA A 103 6.44 7.43 -5.03
C ALA A 103 5.69 6.14 -5.43
N GLY A 104 5.33 5.30 -4.47
CA GLY A 104 4.50 4.11 -4.73
C GLY A 104 3.10 4.44 -5.28
N LEU A 105 2.49 5.55 -4.87
CA LEU A 105 1.22 6.02 -5.43
C LEU A 105 1.40 6.58 -6.84
N VAL A 106 2.48 7.31 -7.09
CA VAL A 106 2.79 7.84 -8.43
C VAL A 106 3.01 6.69 -9.42
N VAL A 107 3.76 5.66 -9.02
CA VAL A 107 3.97 4.48 -9.87
C VAL A 107 2.66 3.71 -10.07
N LEU A 108 1.79 3.63 -9.06
CA LEU A 108 0.45 3.02 -9.21
C LEU A 108 -0.42 3.81 -10.20
N CYS A 109 -0.45 5.14 -10.09
CA CYS A 109 -1.16 6.02 -11.03
C CYS A 109 -0.61 5.88 -12.46
N ALA A 110 0.72 5.88 -12.61
CA ALA A 110 1.37 5.68 -13.90
C ALA A 110 1.00 4.31 -14.49
N ALA A 111 1.08 3.24 -13.69
CA ALA A 111 0.73 1.89 -14.13
C ALA A 111 -0.76 1.76 -14.52
N LEU A 112 -1.65 2.50 -13.86
CA LEU A 112 -3.08 2.55 -14.18
C LEU A 112 -3.40 3.36 -15.45
N GLN A 113 -2.62 4.40 -15.73
CA GLN A 113 -2.73 5.25 -16.93
C GLN A 113 -2.01 4.67 -18.15
N VAL A 114 -1.02 3.78 -17.95
CA VAL A 114 -0.35 3.04 -19.03
C VAL A 114 -1.38 2.10 -19.68
N GLY A 115 -1.93 2.55 -20.81
CA GLY A 115 -2.94 1.81 -21.56
C GLY A 115 -3.77 2.63 -22.57
N GLY A 116 -3.77 3.96 -22.49
CA GLY A 116 -4.51 4.82 -23.44
C GLY A 116 -6.01 4.48 -23.50
N GLU A 117 -6.50 3.95 -24.62
CA GLU A 117 -7.90 3.47 -24.74
C GLU A 117 -8.22 2.23 -23.88
N ARG A 118 -7.19 1.48 -23.45
CA ARG A 118 -7.28 0.31 -22.56
C ARG A 118 -6.82 0.62 -21.14
N GLU A 119 -6.94 1.87 -20.72
CA GLU A 119 -6.64 2.31 -19.35
C GLU A 119 -7.22 1.35 -18.32
N GLY A 120 -6.35 0.86 -17.43
CA GLY A 120 -6.78 0.04 -16.30
C GLY A 120 -7.77 0.80 -15.40
N TRP A 121 -7.67 2.14 -15.40
CA TRP A 121 -8.62 3.05 -14.77
C TRP A 121 -10.07 2.93 -15.28
N LYS A 122 -10.27 2.82 -16.60
CA LYS A 122 -11.61 2.69 -17.20
C LYS A 122 -12.21 1.28 -16.99
N GLN A 123 -11.36 0.28 -16.74
CA GLN A 123 -11.76 -1.10 -16.50
C GLN A 123 -12.01 -1.42 -15.01
N LEU A 124 -11.59 -0.54 -14.11
CA LEU A 124 -11.94 -0.59 -12.70
C LEU A 124 -13.46 -0.36 -12.55
N GLU A 125 -14.14 -1.26 -11.87
CA GLU A 125 -15.57 -1.19 -11.51
C GLU A 125 -15.74 -0.43 -10.20
#